data_AF-A0A1Y4RFC5-F1
#
_entry.id   AF-A0A1Y4RFC5-F1
#
_cell.length_a   1.000
_cell.length_b   1.000
_cell.length_c   1.000
_cell.angle_alpha   90.00
_cell.angle_beta   90.00
_cell.angle_gamma   90.00
#
_symmetry.space_group_name_H-M   'P 1'
#
loop_
_entity.id
_entity.type
_entity.pdbx_description
1 polymer ?
#
loop_
_entity_poly.entity_id
_entity_poly.type
_entity_poly.pdbx_seq_one_letter_code
_entity_poly.pdbx_strand_id
1 'polypeptide(L)'
;MLLKASVTVIGKDRQNYTDTYGTSKYLYVVNISQDNGKIVDTLHVSEEQFGMMEPGKECILEMVSKNGRNGLYLRTTAVYPVK
;
A
#
# COMPACT_ATOMS: atom_id res chain seq x y z
N MET A 1 -8.81 4.39 -14.56
CA MET A 1 -7.44 4.54 -15.09
C MET A 1 -6.53 3.60 -14.31
N LEU A 2 -5.73 2.78 -14.99
CA LEU A 2 -4.71 1.92 -14.37
C LEU A 2 -3.39 2.70 -14.32
N LEU A 3 -2.79 2.80 -13.14
CA LEU A 3 -1.53 3.50 -12.91
C LEU A 3 -0.48 2.49 -12.45
N LYS A 4 0.70 2.54 -13.06
CA LYS A 4 1.86 1.72 -12.69
C LYS A 4 2.94 2.61 -12.13
N ALA A 5 3.49 2.23 -10.99
CA ALA A 5 4.49 3.00 -10.27
C ALA A 5 5.60 2.08 -9.76
N SER A 6 6.86 2.40 -10.02
CA SER A 6 7.99 1.82 -9.30
C SER A 6 8.20 2.60 -8.01
N VAL A 7 8.26 1.91 -6.87
CA VAL A 7 8.40 2.51 -5.55
C VAL A 7 9.38 1.71 -4.70
N THR A 8 10.11 2.38 -3.81
CA THR A 8 10.89 1.72 -2.77
C THR A 8 10.06 1.58 -1.50
N VAL A 9 10.05 0.39 -0.91
CA VAL A 9 9.40 0.14 0.38
C VAL A 9 10.31 0.65 1.49
N ILE A 10 9.85 1.61 2.28
CA ILE A 10 10.62 2.18 3.40
C ILE A 10 10.40 1.38 4.68
N GLY A 11 9.15 1.00 4.93
CA GLY A 11 8.77 0.27 6.13
C GLY A 11 7.36 -0.26 6.02
N LYS A 12 7.01 -1.20 6.88
CA LYS A 12 5.67 -1.78 6.91
C LYS A 12 5.27 -2.10 8.34
N ASP A 13 3.99 -1.93 8.64
CA ASP A 13 3.41 -2.10 9.97
C ASP A 13 2.06 -2.83 9.89
N ARG A 14 1.76 -3.63 10.91
CA ARG A 14 0.49 -4.34 11.06
C ARG A 14 -0.23 -3.80 12.28
N GLN A 15 -1.33 -3.09 12.04
CA GLN A 15 -2.10 -2.41 13.08
C GLN A 15 -3.37 -3.19 13.39
N ASN A 16 -3.69 -3.31 14.67
CA ASN A 16 -4.96 -3.87 15.11
C ASN A 16 -5.98 -2.73 15.17
N TYR A 17 -7.14 -2.92 14.56
CA TYR A 17 -8.26 -1.99 14.71
C TYR A 17 -9.56 -2.74 14.95
N THR A 18 -10.44 -2.13 15.73
CA THR A 18 -11.80 -2.63 15.94
C THR A 18 -12.71 -1.97 14.93
N ASP A 19 -13.44 -2.76 14.15
CA ASP A 19 -14.41 -2.20 13.21
C ASP A 19 -15.67 -1.69 13.92
N THR A 20 -16.57 -1.07 13.15
CA THR A 20 -17.82 -0.49 13.67
C THR A 20 -18.75 -1.53 14.31
N TYR A 21 -18.54 -2.82 14.04
CA TYR A 21 -19.31 -3.94 14.60
C TYR A 21 -18.62 -4.59 15.81
N GLY A 22 -17.51 -4.02 16.31
CA GLY A 22 -16.77 -4.56 17.45
C GLY A 22 -15.82 -5.71 17.10
N THR A 23 -15.60 -6.00 15.82
CA THR A 23 -14.72 -7.09 15.39
C THR A 23 -13.28 -6.60 15.25
N SER A 24 -12.34 -7.25 15.92
CA SER A 24 -10.90 -7.00 15.75
C SER A 24 -10.42 -7.45 14.37
N LYS A 25 -9.81 -6.52 13.63
CA LYS A 25 -9.25 -6.74 12.31
C LYS A 25 -7.82 -6.22 12.24
N TYR A 26 -7.08 -6.71 11.26
CA TYR A 26 -5.74 -6.23 10.93
C TYR A 26 -5.81 -5.24 9.78
N LEU A 27 -5.07 -4.14 9.92
CA LEU A 27 -4.75 -3.20 8.86
C LEU A 27 -3.27 -3.34 8.52
N TYR A 28 -2.97 -3.55 7.24
CA TYR A 28 -1.61 -3.73 6.75
C TYR A 28 -1.17 -2.45 6.06
N VAL A 29 -0.20 -1.77 6.65
CA VAL A 29 0.24 -0.43 6.30
C VAL A 29 1.65 -0.48 5.75
N VAL A 30 1.91 0.15 4.60
CA VAL A 30 3.23 0.16 3.96
C VAL A 30 3.61 1.58 3.55
N ASN A 31 4.78 2.04 3.99
CA ASN A 31 5.33 3.34 3.62
C ASN A 31 6.23 3.20 2.40
N ILE A 32 6.04 4.07 1.41
CA ILE A 32 6.73 4.02 0.12
C ILE A 32 7.39 5.36 -0.25
N SER A 33 8.43 5.30 -1.08
CA SER A 33 9.09 6.46 -1.70
C SER A 33 9.19 6.28 -3.21
N GLN A 34 9.18 7.39 -3.96
CA GLN A 34 9.34 7.40 -5.43
C GLN A 34 10.43 8.37 -5.93
N ASP A 35 11.09 9.12 -5.05
CA ASP A 35 12.13 10.08 -5.42
C ASP A 35 13.22 10.14 -4.35
N ASN A 36 14.33 9.43 -4.59
CA ASN A 36 15.57 9.49 -3.81
C ASN A 36 15.39 9.52 -2.27
N GLY A 37 14.47 8.70 -1.75
CA GLY A 37 14.21 8.59 -0.31
C GLY A 37 13.13 9.52 0.27
N LYS A 38 12.51 10.41 -0.51
CA LYS A 38 11.35 11.18 -0.06
C LYS A 38 10.15 10.25 0.09
N ILE A 39 9.62 10.09 1.31
CA ILE A 39 8.37 9.35 1.54
C ILE A 39 7.26 10.09 0.80
N VAL A 40 6.62 9.39 -0.13
CA VAL A 40 5.57 9.98 -0.97
C VAL A 40 4.21 9.62 -0.42
N ASP A 41 4.05 8.42 0.16
CA ASP A 41 2.74 7.97 0.62
C ASP A 41 2.80 6.78 1.60
N THR A 42 1.66 6.55 2.24
CA THR A 42 1.36 5.39 3.08
C THR A 42 0.20 4.61 2.46
N LEU A 43 0.45 3.34 2.13
CA LEU A 43 -0.52 2.47 1.47
C LEU A 43 -1.19 1.53 2.46
N HIS A 44 -2.50 1.32 2.26
CA HIS A 44 -3.24 0.22 2.87
C HIS A 44 -3.39 -0.89 1.85
N VAL A 45 -2.84 -2.06 2.17
CA VAL A 45 -2.76 -3.21 1.25
C VAL A 45 -3.42 -4.44 1.85
N SER A 46 -3.64 -5.48 1.04
CA SER A 46 -4.05 -6.79 1.56
C SER A 46 -2.89 -7.47 2.29
N GLU A 47 -3.20 -8.47 3.12
CA GLU A 47 -2.18 -9.29 3.80
C GLU A 47 -1.22 -9.96 2.80
N GLU A 48 -1.77 -10.48 1.70
CA GLU A 48 -0.98 -11.09 0.62
C GLU A 48 0.03 -10.09 0.03
N GLN A 49 -0.44 -8.89 -0.34
CA GLN A 49 0.41 -7.84 -0.89
C GLN A 49 1.46 -7.38 0.14
N PHE A 50 1.08 -7.29 1.42
CA PHE A 50 1.99 -6.96 2.52
C PHE A 50 3.11 -8.00 2.69
N GLY A 51 2.81 -9.28 2.45
CA GLY A 51 3.79 -10.36 2.45
C GLY A 51 4.82 -10.23 1.32
N MET A 52 4.42 -9.71 0.16
CA MET A 52 5.28 -9.52 -1.01
C MET A 52 6.17 -8.27 -0.93
N MET A 53 5.85 -7.32 -0.06
CA MET A 53 6.58 -6.06 0.10
C MET A 53 7.63 -6.18 1.20
N GLU A 54 8.89 -5.97 0.87
CA GLU A 54 10.01 -6.03 1.82
C GLU A 54 10.67 -4.65 1.98
N PRO A 55 10.88 -4.15 3.22
CA PRO A 55 11.61 -2.90 3.44
C PRO A 55 12.99 -2.88 2.79
N GLY A 56 13.35 -1.76 2.17
CA GLY A 56 14.58 -1.57 1.41
C GLY A 56 14.57 -2.16 0.00
N LYS A 57 13.47 -2.80 -0.42
CA LYS A 57 13.31 -3.33 -1.79
C LYS A 57 12.42 -2.44 -2.63
N GLU A 58 12.67 -2.46 -3.92
CA GLU A 58 11.80 -1.85 -4.91
C GLU A 58 10.69 -2.81 -5.33
N CYS A 59 9.52 -2.25 -5.61
CA CYS A 59 8.38 -3.00 -6.12
C CYS A 59 7.62 -2.15 -7.13
N ILE A 60 6.97 -2.82 -8.07
CA ILE A 60 6.04 -2.21 -9.00
C ILE A 60 4.63 -2.36 -8.43
N LEU A 61 3.95 -1.24 -8.27
CA LEU A 61 2.56 -1.17 -7.86
C LEU A 61 1.67 -0.98 -9.08
N GLU A 62 0.58 -1.74 -9.11
CA GLU A 62 -0.58 -1.43 -9.92
C GLU A 62 -1.68 -0.84 -9.05
N MET A 63 -2.16 0.33 -9.45
CA MET A 63 -3.21 1.05 -8.75
C MET A 63 -4.32 1.44 -9.71
N VAL A 64 -5.55 1.41 -9.23
CA VAL A 64 -6.70 1.93 -9.97
C VAL A 64 -7.29 3.12 -9.25
N SER A 65 -7.64 4.15 -10.00
CA SER A 65 -8.40 5.26 -9.47
C SER A 65 -9.85 4.85 -9.21
N LYS A 66 -10.35 5.12 -8.01
CA LYS A 66 -11.74 4.88 -7.59
C LYS A 66 -12.33 6.12 -6.94
N ASN A 67 -13.65 6.28 -7.07
CA ASN A 67 -14.38 7.30 -6.34
C ASN A 67 -14.83 6.72 -4.98
N GLY A 68 -14.43 7.39 -3.91
CA GLY A 68 -14.86 7.09 -2.55
C GLY A 68 -15.74 8.19 -1.99
N ARG A 69 -16.12 8.06 -0.72
CA ARG A 69 -16.97 9.03 -0.01
C ARG A 69 -16.38 10.45 -0.01
N ASN A 70 -15.05 10.56 0.00
CA ASN A 70 -14.32 11.84 0.08
C ASN A 70 -13.66 12.25 -1.24
N GLY A 71 -14.08 11.66 -2.37
CA GLY A 71 -13.52 11.95 -3.70
C GLY A 71 -12.64 10.83 -4.26
N LEU A 72 -11.80 11.19 -5.23
CA LEU A 72 -10.95 10.25 -5.95
C LEU A 72 -9.82 9.74 -5.04
N TYR A 73 -9.61 8.43 -5.02
CA TYR A 73 -8.48 7.80 -4.34
C TYR A 73 -7.86 6.72 -5.22
N LEU A 74 -6.59 6.41 -4.97
CA LEU A 74 -5.90 5.30 -5.60
C LEU A 74 -6.02 4.06 -4.70
N ARG A 75 -6.38 2.93 -5.30
CA ARG A 75 -6.40 1.63 -4.62
C ARG A 75 -5.37 0.71 -5.26
N THR A 76 -4.47 0.18 -4.45
CA THR A 76 -3.53 -0.87 -4.87
C THR A 76 -4.28 -2.15 -5.23
N THR A 77 -4.06 -2.64 -6.45
CA THR A 77 -4.67 -3.87 -6.98
C THR A 77 -3.68 -5.01 -7.07
N ALA A 78 -2.42 -4.72 -7.38
CA ALA A 78 -1.36 -5.73 -7.44
C ALA A 78 -0.01 -5.13 -7.06
N VAL A 79 0.88 -6.00 -6.59
CA VAL A 79 2.26 -5.68 -6.23
C VAL A 79 3.16 -6.72 -6.87
N TYR A 80 4.23 -6.25 -7.51
CA TYR A 80 5.24 -7.09 -8.15
C TYR A 80 6.62 -6.73 -7.59
N PRO A 81 7.30 -7.65 -6.88
CA PRO A 81 8.67 -7.42 -6.44
C PRO A 81 9.59 -7.20 -7.64
N VAL A 82 10.48 -6.22 -7.57
CA VAL A 82 11.58 -6.07 -8.54
C VAL A 82 12.74 -6.92 -8.03
N LYS A 83 13.32 -7.75 -8.91
CA LYS A 83 14.43 -8.67 -8.58
C LYS A 83 15.70 -7.92 -8.18
#